data_AF-A0A845F320-F1
#
_entry.id   AF-A0A845F320-F1
#
_cell.length_a   1.000
_cell.length_b   1.000
_cell.length_c   1.000
_cell.angle_alpha   90.00
_cell.angle_beta   90.00
_cell.angle_gamma   90.00
#
_symmetry.space_group_name_H-M   'P 1'
#
loop_
_entity.id
_entity.type
_entity.pdbx_description
1 polymer ?
#
loop_
_entity_poly.entity_id
_entity_poly.type
_entity_poly.pdbx_seq_one_letter_code
_entity_poly.pdbx_strand_id
1 'polypeptide(L)'
;MKKRGFFKLYSMLCLLSVFGYSYWATSWTASQLPALSNWKSHLIFTPRTVVASKDIYEIDMFLYALKVVPLMASVCFLSLMMLIGIGIYYVKKQLSYVGEKKITSS
;
A
#
# COMPACT_ATOMS: atom_id res chain seq x y z
N MET A 1 -32.61 -6.25 0.68
CA MET A 1 -31.43 -5.82 -0.12
C MET A 1 -30.49 -4.83 0.59
N LYS A 2 -30.94 -4.02 1.57
CA LYS A 2 -30.10 -3.03 2.32
C LYS A 2 -28.86 -3.61 3.04
N LYS A 3 -28.94 -4.82 3.60
CA LYS A 3 -27.84 -5.44 4.38
C LYS A 3 -26.55 -5.70 3.57
N ARG A 4 -26.66 -5.97 2.25
CA ARG A 4 -25.50 -6.29 1.40
C ARG A 4 -24.62 -5.06 1.10
N GLY A 5 -25.23 -3.87 1.01
CA GLY A 5 -24.48 -2.63 0.80
C GLY A 5 -23.69 -2.20 2.04
N PHE A 6 -24.32 -2.31 3.22
CA PHE A 6 -23.69 -2.00 4.49
C PHE A 6 -22.51 -2.92 4.80
N PHE A 7 -22.63 -4.23 4.53
CA PHE A 7 -21.53 -5.18 4.71
C PHE A 7 -20.32 -4.87 3.83
N LYS A 8 -20.55 -4.46 2.57
CA LYS A 8 -19.48 -4.06 1.65
C LYS A 8 -18.75 -2.81 2.15
N LEU A 9 -19.50 -1.79 2.56
CA LEU A 9 -18.92 -0.56 3.13
C LEU A 9 -18.11 -0.87 4.39
N TYR A 10 -18.68 -1.64 5.31
CA TYR A 10 -18.00 -2.04 6.54
C TYR A 10 -16.70 -2.80 6.26
N SER A 11 -16.73 -3.78 5.34
CA SER A 11 -15.54 -4.52 4.93
C SER A 11 -14.47 -3.62 4.29
N MET A 12 -14.86 -2.64 3.48
CA MET A 12 -13.92 -1.65 2.92
C MET A 12 -13.28 -0.77 4.00
N LEU A 13 -14.06 -0.34 4.99
CA LEU A 13 -13.53 0.43 6.12
C LEU A 13 -12.56 -0.40 6.96
N CYS A 14 -12.88 -1.67 7.24
CA CYS A 14 -11.96 -2.58 7.93
C CYS A 14 -10.67 -2.79 7.13
N LEU A 15 -10.76 -3.03 5.82
CA LEU A 15 -9.58 -3.19 4.96
C LEU A 15 -8.71 -1.94 4.95
N LEU A 16 -9.33 -0.76 4.90
CA LEU A 16 -8.62 0.52 4.95
C LEU A 16 -7.91 0.72 6.29
N SER A 17 -8.55 0.36 7.41
CA SER A 17 -7.93 0.42 8.74
C SER A 17 -6.74 -0.55 8.86
N VAL A 18 -6.87 -1.77 8.35
CA VAL A 18 -5.77 -2.75 8.31
C VAL A 18 -4.60 -2.23 7.49
N PHE A 19 -4.89 -1.68 6.31
CA PHE A 19 -3.88 -1.04 5.47
C PHE A 19 -3.22 0.15 6.19
N GLY A 20 -4.00 1.06 6.78
CA GLY A 20 -3.47 2.23 7.46
C GLY A 20 -2.53 1.89 8.62
N TYR A 21 -2.92 0.93 9.46
CA TYR A 21 -2.07 0.48 10.57
C TYR A 21 -0.81 -0.23 10.09
N SER A 22 -0.95 -1.17 9.16
CA SER A 22 0.21 -1.92 8.64
C SER A 22 1.16 -1.03 7.84
N TYR A 23 0.65 -0.04 7.11
CA TYR A 23 1.43 0.98 6.43
C TYR A 23 2.20 1.85 7.41
N TRP A 24 1.54 2.34 8.46
CA TRP A 24 2.20 3.11 9.51
C TRP A 24 3.33 2.31 10.17
N ALA A 25 3.06 1.06 10.57
CA ALA A 25 4.06 0.20 11.20
C ALA A 25 5.25 -0.09 10.26
N THR A 26 4.97 -0.41 8.99
CA THR A 26 6.01 -0.68 7.98
C THR A 26 6.84 0.58 7.72
N SER A 27 6.20 1.74 7.60
CA SER A 27 6.87 3.02 7.38
C SER A 27 7.73 3.42 8.57
N TRP A 28 7.26 3.15 9.80
CA TRP A 28 8.02 3.38 11.02
C TRP A 28 9.28 2.50 11.08
N THR A 29 9.18 1.23 10.68
CA THR A 29 10.38 0.38 10.59
C THR A 29 11.31 0.85 9.48
N ALA A 30 10.78 1.21 8.31
CA ALA A 30 11.54 1.69 7.17
C ALA A 30 12.35 2.95 7.50
N SER A 31 11.78 3.89 8.26
CA SER A 31 12.42 5.14 8.65
C SER A 31 13.60 4.96 9.63
N GLN A 32 13.75 3.79 10.24
CA GLN A 32 14.90 3.48 11.11
C GLN A 32 16.16 3.18 10.29
N LEU A 33 16.04 2.76 9.03
CA LEU A 33 17.18 2.37 8.20
C LEU A 33 18.28 3.44 8.14
N PRO A 34 17.99 4.73 7.86
CA PRO A 34 19.02 5.77 7.81
C PRO A 34 19.69 6.09 9.14
N ALA A 35 19.05 5.75 10.26
CA ALA A 35 19.53 6.03 11.61
C ALA A 35 20.47 4.95 12.15
N LEU A 36 20.49 3.77 11.53
CA LEU A 36 21.44 2.70 11.89
C LEU A 36 22.86 3.09 11.52
N SER A 37 23.84 2.75 12.36
CA SER A 37 25.26 2.98 12.06
C SER A 37 25.76 2.14 10.88
N ASN A 38 25.19 0.96 10.68
CA ASN A 38 25.55 -0.03 9.66
C ASN A 38 24.55 -0.06 8.47
N TRP A 39 23.79 1.00 8.25
CA TRP A 39 22.74 1.10 7.22
C TRP A 39 23.18 0.63 5.82
N LYS A 40 24.44 0.91 5.44
CA LYS A 40 25.01 0.50 4.13
C LYS A 40 24.97 -1.01 3.88
N SER A 41 25.03 -1.83 4.94
CA SER A 41 24.98 -3.30 4.84
C SER A 41 23.59 -3.84 4.51
N HIS A 42 22.56 -3.02 4.63
CA HIS A 42 21.17 -3.38 4.36
C HIS A 42 20.70 -2.94 2.97
N LEU A 43 21.51 -2.18 2.22
CA LEU A 43 21.17 -1.68 0.89
C LEU A 43 21.31 -2.76 -0.17
N ILE A 44 20.38 -2.78 -1.13
CA ILE A 44 20.39 -3.69 -2.28
C ILE A 44 20.51 -2.89 -3.57
N PHE A 45 19.70 -1.83 -3.71
CA PHE A 45 19.61 -1.04 -4.95
C PHE A 45 20.31 0.33 -4.88
N THR A 46 20.36 0.95 -3.70
CA THR A 46 21.00 2.24 -3.50
C THR A 46 22.49 2.11 -3.79
N PRO A 47 23.05 2.95 -4.68
CA PRO A 47 24.46 2.85 -5.04
C PRO A 47 25.35 3.18 -3.83
N ARG A 48 26.43 2.40 -3.66
CA ARG A 48 27.34 2.54 -2.51
C ARG A 48 28.11 3.86 -2.46
N THR A 49 28.08 4.62 -3.57
CA THR A 49 28.63 5.97 -3.69
C THR A 49 27.89 6.99 -2.84
N VAL A 50 26.67 6.68 -2.39
CA VAL A 50 25.91 7.54 -1.48
C VAL A 50 26.63 7.66 -0.13
N VAL A 51 26.88 8.91 0.27
CA VAL A 51 27.59 9.25 1.52
C VAL A 51 26.59 9.53 2.64
N ALA A 52 25.48 10.21 2.33
CA ALA A 52 24.48 10.59 3.32
C ALA A 52 23.34 9.57 3.39
N SER A 53 22.97 9.13 4.59
CA SER A 53 21.90 8.14 4.79
C SER A 53 20.50 8.65 4.42
N LYS A 54 20.33 9.97 4.28
CA LYS A 54 19.08 10.58 3.79
C LYS A 54 18.80 10.30 2.30
N ASP A 55 19.83 9.96 1.53
CA ASP A 55 19.72 9.74 0.09
C ASP A 55 19.53 8.24 -0.25
N ILE A 56 19.17 7.42 0.75
CA ILE A 56 18.80 6.01 0.55
C ILE A 56 17.50 5.94 -0.23
N TYR A 57 17.44 5.05 -1.22
CA TYR A 57 16.22 4.84 -1.99
C TYR A 57 15.12 4.24 -1.12
N GLU A 58 13.90 4.75 -1.26
CA GLU A 58 12.73 4.28 -0.51
C GLU A 58 12.47 2.77 -0.71
N ILE A 59 12.83 2.23 -1.87
CA ILE A 59 12.74 0.79 -2.17
C ILE A 59 13.62 -0.02 -1.20
N ASP A 60 14.84 0.43 -0.91
CA ASP A 60 15.71 -0.24 0.06
C ASP A 60 15.17 -0.08 1.50
N MET A 61 14.56 1.06 1.83
CA MET A 61 13.89 1.23 3.12
C MET A 61 12.71 0.27 3.28
N PHE A 62 11.92 0.07 2.23
CA PHE A 62 10.83 -0.90 2.21
C PHE A 62 11.35 -2.34 2.32
N LEU A 63 12.40 -2.69 1.58
CA LEU A 63 13.03 -4.02 1.66
C LEU A 63 13.64 -4.29 3.04
N TYR A 64 14.21 -3.27 3.67
CA TYR A 64 14.64 -3.35 5.06
C TYR A 64 13.47 -3.64 5.99
N ALA A 65 12.35 -2.91 5.87
CA ALA A 65 11.16 -3.16 6.67
C ALA A 65 10.58 -4.56 6.43
N LEU A 66 10.61 -5.05 5.18
CA LEU A 66 10.21 -6.41 4.82
C LEU A 66 11.13 -7.46 5.46
N LYS A 67 12.42 -7.18 5.61
CA LYS A 67 13.38 -8.07 6.29
C LYS A 67 13.16 -8.11 7.80
N VAL A 68 12.86 -6.97 8.43
CA VAL A 68 12.74 -6.86 9.89
C VAL A 68 11.35 -7.28 10.39
N VAL A 69 10.29 -6.84 9.70
CA VAL A 69 8.89 -7.14 10.09
C VAL A 69 8.13 -7.72 8.88
N PRO A 70 8.49 -8.93 8.41
CA PRO A 70 7.98 -9.50 7.17
C PRO A 70 6.46 -9.67 7.15
N LEU A 71 5.87 -10.04 8.29
CA LEU A 71 4.42 -10.23 8.39
C LEU A 71 3.66 -8.91 8.22
N MET A 72 4.10 -7.83 8.87
CA MET A 72 3.41 -6.54 8.75
C MET A 72 3.60 -5.92 7.37
N ALA A 73 4.81 -5.97 6.82
CA ALA A 73 5.10 -5.46 5.48
C ALA A 73 4.33 -6.23 4.39
N SER A 74 4.21 -7.55 4.50
CA SER A 74 3.40 -8.36 3.57
C SER A 74 1.90 -8.07 3.68
N VAL A 75 1.35 -7.91 4.90
CA VAL A 75 -0.03 -7.48 5.10
C VAL A 75 -0.28 -6.11 4.49
N CYS A 76 0.66 -5.16 4.67
CA CYS A 76 0.59 -3.84 4.06
C CYS A 76 0.54 -3.93 2.53
N PHE A 77 1.44 -4.70 1.93
CA PHE A 77 1.49 -4.87 0.48
C PHE A 77 0.23 -5.55 -0.08
N LEU A 78 -0.24 -6.63 0.55
CA LEU A 78 -1.44 -7.35 0.12
C LEU A 78 -2.71 -6.50 0.26
N SER A 79 -2.84 -5.75 1.36
CA SER A 79 -3.98 -4.86 1.55
C SER A 79 -3.98 -3.70 0.55
N LEU A 80 -2.82 -3.15 0.21
CA LEU A 80 -2.68 -2.18 -0.88
C LEU A 80 -3.15 -2.75 -2.23
N MET A 81 -2.69 -3.95 -2.59
CA MET A 81 -3.10 -4.64 -3.81
C MET A 81 -4.61 -4.86 -3.87
N MET A 82 -5.23 -5.27 -2.76
CA MET A 82 -6.68 -5.40 -2.67
C MET A 82 -7.41 -4.07 -2.83
N LEU A 83 -6.94 -2.99 -2.17
CA LEU A 83 -7.54 -1.66 -2.31
C LEU A 83 -7.47 -1.15 -3.75
N ILE A 84 -6.34 -1.32 -4.43
CA ILE A 84 -6.18 -0.96 -5.85
C ILE A 84 -7.14 -1.77 -6.72
N GLY A 85 -7.20 -3.10 -6.54
CA GLY A 85 -8.10 -3.96 -7.30
C GLY A 85 -9.58 -3.59 -7.11
N ILE A 86 -9.98 -3.28 -5.88
CA ILE A 86 -11.33 -2.79 -5.58
C ILE A 86 -11.56 -1.43 -6.26
N GLY A 87 -10.60 -0.51 -6.19
CA GLY A 87 -10.68 0.79 -6.85
C GLY A 87 -10.91 0.66 -8.36
N ILE A 88 -10.10 -0.16 -9.04
CA ILE A 88 -10.25 -0.45 -10.48
C ILE A 88 -11.63 -1.03 -10.79
N TYR A 89 -12.11 -1.98 -9.97
CA TYR A 89 -13.44 -2.56 -10.15
C TYR A 89 -14.56 -1.51 -10.06
N TYR A 90 -14.50 -0.61 -9.07
CA TYR A 90 -15.48 0.45 -8.91
C TYR A 90 -15.45 1.47 -10.06
N VAL A 91 -14.25 1.87 -10.51
CA VAL A 91 -14.09 2.76 -11.66
C VAL A 91 -14.68 2.15 -12.92
N LYS A 92 -14.34 0.88 -13.22
CA LYS A 92 -14.91 0.16 -14.38
C LYS A 92 -16.43 0.10 -14.31
N LYS A 93 -16.98 -0.20 -13.15
CA LYS A 93 -18.42 -0.29 -12.93
C LYS A 93 -19.12 1.07 -13.15
N GLN A 94 -18.54 2.16 -12.65
CA GLN A 94 -19.08 3.52 -12.85
C GLN A 94 -19.06 3.91 -14.34
N LEU A 95 -17.96 3.63 -15.05
CA LEU A 95 -17.86 3.90 -16.48
C LEU A 95 -18.93 3.13 -17.28
N SER A 96 -19.17 1.86 -16.96
CA SER A 96 -20.22 1.05 -17.60
C SER A 96 -21.62 1.64 -17.39
N TYR A 97 -21.95 2.07 -16.16
CA TYR A 97 -23.25 2.67 -15.86
C TYR A 97 -23.48 3.98 -16.61
N VAL A 98 -22.44 4.82 -16.71
CA VAL A 98 -22.53 6.09 -17.46
C VAL A 98 -22.75 5.82 -18.95
N GLY A 99 -22.13 4.77 -19.50
CA GLY A 99 -22.35 4.31 -20.88
C GLY A 99 -23.78 3.87 -21.15
N GLU A 100 -24.33 2.98 -20.32
CA GLU A 100 -25.71 2.49 -20.47
C GLU A 100 -26.76 3.60 -20.33
N LYS A 101 -26.54 4.56 -19.42
CA LYS A 101 -27.45 5.69 -19.23
C LYS A 101 -27.53 6.60 -20.46
N LYS A 102 -26.41 6.78 -21.18
CA LYS A 102 -26.41 7.57 -22.43
C LYS A 102 -27.19 6.90 -23.57
N ILE A 103 -27.19 5.57 -23.64
CA ILE A 103 -27.86 4.81 -24.71
C ILE A 103 -29.39 4.81 -24.51
N THR A 104 -29.85 4.81 -23.27
CA THR A 104 -31.29 4.76 -22.94
C THR A 104 -31.98 6.13 -22.91
N SER A 105 -31.21 7.23 -22.94
CA SER A 105 -31.71 8.60 -22.99
C SER A 105 -31.71 9.24 -24.38
N SER A 106 -31.28 8.49 -25.41
CA SER A 106 -31.26 8.91 -26.82
C SER A 106 -32.35 8.20 -27.60
#